data_AF-A0A0F9LSZ2-F1
#
_entry.id   AF-A0A0F9LSZ2-F1
#
_cell.length_a   1.000
_cell.length_b   1.000
_cell.length_c   1.000
_cell.angle_alpha   90.00
_cell.angle_beta   90.00
_cell.angle_gamma   90.00
#
_symmetry.space_group_name_H-M   'P 1'
#
loop_
_entity.id
_entity.type
_entity.pdbx_description
1 polymer ?
#
loop_
_entity_poly.entity_id
_entity_poly.type
_entity_poly.pdbx_seq_one_letter_code
_entity_poly.pdbx_strand_id
1 'polypeptide(L)'
;VQDNDFDTSYDPNLPETLQFYADGTGVVDGSEAFTWQLNSHSLIVNYDDGGETGQLELWFTKALSGGYQLVGLDTSFDKPSDTLTGLLIKKQAVSTTNEDLIGRWHGFIGTSQSYDLNIHNDGTTMIGLGITDWLGHLNDGQFTRKRFIYNNEVVTSCEGFDASCYLESEMIHEFISIVGNLYYIKRTLNYYLPNGEIRSQSGAILVYEYSKDLTYSAFTEELLENYTEFYSADGQTDRIYTEYDENDNVTYVVELEGQTYTGATFNDGVLSYD
;
A
#
# COMPACT_ATOMS: atom_id res chain seq x y z
N VAL A 1 13.79 5.01 6.75
CA VAL A 1 12.81 5.14 5.65
C VAL A 1 11.52 4.47 6.10
N GLN A 2 10.46 5.25 6.32
CA GLN A 2 9.11 4.68 6.43
C GLN A 2 8.78 4.17 5.03
N ASP A 3 8.66 2.86 4.85
CA ASP A 3 8.33 2.27 3.55
C ASP A 3 6.86 2.56 3.28
N ASN A 4 6.58 3.77 2.79
CA ASN A 4 5.31 4.24 2.27
C ASN A 4 4.10 3.58 2.92
N ASP A 5 4.04 3.75 4.25
CA ASP A 5 2.81 3.64 5.00
C ASP A 5 1.84 4.53 4.23
N PHE A 6 0.94 3.91 3.46
CA PHE A 6 -0.18 4.63 2.89
C PHE A 6 -0.81 5.36 4.08
N ASP A 7 -0.92 6.69 4.01
CA ASP A 7 -1.23 7.57 5.14
C ASP A 7 -2.49 7.07 5.86
N THR A 8 -2.28 6.19 6.85
CA THR A 8 -3.34 5.75 7.73
C THR A 8 -3.33 6.77 8.85
N SER A 9 -4.31 7.68 8.81
CA SER A 9 -4.82 8.26 10.05
C SER A 9 -4.82 7.17 11.12
N TYR A 10 -4.33 7.48 12.32
CA TYR A 10 -4.02 6.60 13.47
C TYR A 10 -5.09 5.56 13.92
N ASP A 11 -6.16 5.36 13.15
CA ASP A 11 -7.20 4.36 13.34
C ASP A 11 -7.06 3.20 12.31
N PRO A 12 -6.52 2.04 12.71
CA PRO A 12 -6.13 0.94 11.83
C PRO A 12 -7.32 0.03 11.47
N ASN A 13 -8.40 0.58 10.93
CA ASN A 13 -9.52 -0.27 10.53
C ASN A 13 -9.15 -1.07 9.27
N LEU A 14 -9.11 -2.38 9.44
CA LEU A 14 -8.89 -3.30 8.33
C LEU A 14 -10.05 -3.21 7.33
N PRO A 15 -9.80 -3.43 6.04
CA PRO A 15 -10.88 -3.58 5.07
C PRO A 15 -11.79 -4.75 5.42
N GLU A 16 -13.08 -4.46 5.53
CA GLU A 16 -14.15 -5.41 5.83
C GLU A 16 -14.66 -6.10 4.56
N THR A 17 -15.16 -7.33 4.71
CA THR A 17 -15.84 -8.06 3.64
C THR A 17 -17.35 -8.01 3.84
N LEU A 18 -18.04 -7.34 2.93
CA LEU A 18 -19.50 -7.25 2.93
C LEU A 18 -20.10 -8.29 1.98
N GLN A 19 -21.00 -9.13 2.48
CA GLN A 19 -21.82 -10.04 1.67
C GLN A 19 -23.28 -9.58 1.67
N PHE A 20 -23.78 -9.22 0.48
CA PHE A 20 -25.16 -8.77 0.27
C PHE A 20 -26.04 -9.92 -0.24
N TYR A 21 -27.18 -10.14 0.40
CA TYR A 21 -28.19 -11.12 -0.02
C TYR A 21 -29.39 -10.44 -0.70
N ALA A 22 -30.02 -11.15 -1.63
CA ALA A 22 -31.10 -10.61 -2.47
C ALA A 22 -32.38 -10.22 -1.72
N ASP A 23 -32.54 -10.66 -0.47
CA ASP A 23 -33.67 -10.33 0.39
C ASP A 23 -33.49 -9.01 1.18
N GLY A 24 -32.40 -8.29 0.93
CA GLY A 24 -32.09 -7.04 1.64
C GLY A 24 -31.36 -7.25 2.97
N THR A 25 -30.87 -8.46 3.25
CA THR A 25 -29.97 -8.73 4.38
C THR A 25 -28.52 -8.83 3.92
N GLY A 26 -27.58 -8.74 4.84
CA GLY A 26 -26.16 -8.96 4.58
C GLY A 26 -25.38 -9.31 5.83
N VAL A 27 -24.13 -9.70 5.64
CA VAL A 27 -23.18 -9.96 6.73
C VAL A 27 -21.83 -9.30 6.48
N VAL A 28 -21.25 -8.71 7.52
CA VAL A 28 -19.87 -8.22 7.57
C VAL A 28 -18.99 -9.35 8.11
N ASP A 29 -17.91 -9.66 7.40
CA ASP A 29 -16.90 -10.66 7.72
C ASP A 29 -17.46 -12.04 8.13
N GLY A 30 -18.69 -12.34 7.68
CA GLY A 30 -19.39 -13.61 7.88
C GLY A 30 -20.14 -13.75 9.21
N SER A 31 -20.16 -12.74 10.08
CA SER A 31 -20.78 -12.84 11.42
C SER A 31 -21.73 -11.70 11.79
N GLU A 32 -21.46 -10.47 11.37
CA GLU A 32 -22.23 -9.31 11.82
C GLU A 32 -23.33 -8.99 10.82
N ALA A 33 -24.59 -9.09 11.25
CA ALA A 33 -25.73 -8.93 10.35
C ALA A 33 -26.05 -7.46 10.12
N PHE A 34 -26.40 -7.12 8.88
CA PHE A 34 -26.96 -5.83 8.51
C PHE A 34 -28.14 -6.00 7.56
N THR A 35 -28.92 -4.93 7.39
CA THR A 35 -29.91 -4.84 6.31
C THR A 35 -29.51 -3.75 5.34
N TRP A 36 -29.88 -3.92 4.08
CA TRP A 36 -29.53 -2.97 3.05
C TRP A 36 -30.67 -2.74 2.06
N GLN A 37 -30.68 -1.55 1.49
CA GLN A 37 -31.56 -1.18 0.40
C GLN A 37 -30.82 -0.24 -0.55
N LEU A 38 -31.06 -0.44 -1.85
CA LEU A 38 -30.57 0.46 -2.88
C LEU A 38 -31.69 1.45 -3.23
N ASN A 39 -31.43 2.73 -2.98
CA ASN A 39 -32.26 3.82 -3.47
C ASN A 39 -31.71 4.32 -4.82
N SER A 40 -32.36 5.30 -5.43
CA SER A 40 -31.98 5.76 -6.78
C SER A 40 -30.54 6.28 -6.90
N HIS A 41 -29.90 6.70 -5.79
CA HIS A 41 -28.55 7.29 -5.79
C HIS A 41 -27.66 6.85 -4.62
N SER A 42 -28.16 6.04 -3.69
CA SER A 42 -27.42 5.64 -2.50
C SER A 42 -27.75 4.21 -2.06
N LEU A 43 -26.76 3.56 -1.44
CA LEU A 43 -26.92 2.33 -0.70
C LEU A 43 -27.10 2.69 0.77
N ILE A 44 -28.23 2.30 1.35
CA ILE A 44 -28.50 2.47 2.78
C ILE A 44 -28.21 1.14 3.46
N VAL A 45 -27.39 1.18 4.52
CA VAL A 45 -27.05 0.04 5.37
C VAL A 45 -27.51 0.33 6.79
N ASN A 46 -28.38 -0.51 7.35
CA ASN A 46 -28.69 -0.46 8.78
C ASN A 46 -27.94 -1.58 9.48
N TYR A 47 -27.23 -1.25 10.55
CA TYR A 47 -26.41 -2.17 11.33
C TYR A 47 -26.80 -2.14 12.81
N ASP A 48 -26.38 -3.17 13.54
CA ASP A 48 -26.47 -3.26 14.99
C ASP A 48 -25.11 -3.72 15.49
N ASP A 49 -24.34 -2.78 16.04
CA ASP A 49 -23.04 -3.05 16.64
C ASP A 49 -23.19 -3.08 18.16
N GLY A 50 -23.15 -4.28 18.74
CA GLY A 50 -23.17 -4.45 20.19
C GLY A 50 -24.45 -3.92 20.88
N GLY A 51 -25.57 -3.78 20.17
CA GLY A 51 -26.82 -3.20 20.66
C GLY A 51 -27.02 -1.73 20.31
N GLU A 52 -26.03 -1.08 19.67
CA GLU A 52 -26.17 0.25 19.10
C GLU A 52 -26.58 0.13 17.63
N THR A 53 -27.84 0.46 17.36
CA THR A 53 -28.38 0.45 15.99
C THR A 53 -28.02 1.73 15.28
N GLY A 54 -27.49 1.60 14.06
CA GLY A 54 -27.12 2.73 13.22
C GLY A 54 -27.54 2.59 11.77
N GLN A 55 -27.39 3.68 11.03
CA GLN A 55 -27.66 3.74 9.59
C GLN A 55 -26.55 4.51 8.87
N LEU A 56 -25.93 3.83 7.91
CA LEU A 56 -24.93 4.36 7.02
C LEU A 56 -25.53 4.57 5.62
N GLU A 57 -25.49 5.81 5.13
CA GLU A 57 -25.84 6.13 3.74
C GLU A 57 -24.57 6.25 2.89
N LEU A 58 -24.48 5.49 1.81
CA LEU A 58 -23.32 5.44 0.91
C LEU A 58 -23.71 5.96 -0.49
N TRP A 59 -23.05 7.01 -0.95
CA TRP A 59 -23.18 7.55 -2.30
C TRP A 59 -22.01 7.13 -3.18
N PHE A 60 -22.31 6.55 -4.33
CA PHE A 60 -21.32 6.18 -5.34
C PHE A 60 -20.88 7.43 -6.10
N THR A 61 -19.61 7.83 -5.93
CA THR A 61 -19.06 9.03 -6.56
C THR A 61 -18.38 8.73 -7.90
N LYS A 62 -17.87 7.51 -8.07
CA LYS A 62 -17.21 7.08 -9.31
C LYS A 62 -17.35 5.58 -9.51
N ALA A 63 -17.71 5.16 -10.73
CA ALA A 63 -17.60 3.78 -11.16
C ALA A 63 -16.15 3.46 -11.56
N LEU A 64 -15.63 2.36 -11.04
CA LEU A 64 -14.31 1.81 -11.35
C LEU A 64 -14.49 0.50 -12.12
N SER A 65 -13.43 0.01 -12.75
CA SER A 65 -13.50 -1.25 -13.51
C SER A 65 -13.83 -2.46 -12.63
N GLY A 66 -13.39 -2.45 -11.36
CA GLY A 66 -13.59 -3.52 -10.38
C GLY A 66 -14.57 -3.19 -9.24
N GLY A 67 -15.22 -2.02 -9.25
CA GLY A 67 -16.04 -1.57 -8.11
C GLY A 67 -16.43 -0.10 -8.19
N TYR A 68 -16.49 0.55 -7.04
CA TYR A 68 -16.90 1.95 -6.92
C TYR A 68 -16.05 2.69 -5.90
N GLN A 69 -15.84 3.99 -6.15
CA GLN A 69 -15.49 4.95 -5.11
C GLN A 69 -16.79 5.47 -4.48
N LEU A 70 -16.79 5.64 -3.16
CA LEU A 70 -17.95 6.10 -2.41
C LEU A 70 -17.60 7.16 -1.39
N VAL A 71 -18.60 7.94 -1.03
CA VAL A 71 -18.65 8.77 0.17
C VAL A 71 -19.80 8.25 1.02
N GLY A 72 -19.61 8.14 2.33
CA GLY A 72 -20.62 7.71 3.27
C GLY A 72 -20.92 8.79 4.30
N LEU A 73 -22.12 8.73 4.86
CA LEU A 73 -22.53 9.47 6.04
C LEU A 73 -23.14 8.49 7.02
N ASP A 74 -22.51 8.34 8.18
CA ASP A 74 -23.13 7.67 9.30
C ASP A 74 -24.11 8.64 9.97
N THR A 75 -25.40 8.29 9.96
CA THR A 75 -26.50 9.13 10.48
C THR A 75 -26.83 8.83 11.94
N SER A 76 -26.07 7.94 12.58
CA SER A 76 -26.32 7.41 13.92
C SER A 76 -25.78 8.33 15.02
N PHE A 77 -24.83 9.20 14.68
CA PHE A 77 -24.19 10.11 15.62
C PHE A 77 -24.39 11.57 15.18
N ASP A 78 -24.68 12.46 16.13
CA ASP A 78 -24.81 13.91 15.89
C ASP A 78 -23.44 14.59 16.00
N LYS A 79 -22.39 14.03 15.36
CA LYS A 79 -21.04 14.61 15.39
C LYS A 79 -20.70 15.25 14.03
N PRO A 80 -19.96 16.38 14.01
CA PRO A 80 -19.68 17.11 12.76
C PRO A 80 -18.79 16.38 11.72
N SER A 81 -18.33 15.16 11.98
CA SER A 81 -17.31 14.46 11.18
C SER A 81 -17.69 13.03 10.78
N ASP A 82 -18.98 12.73 10.61
CA ASP A 82 -19.44 11.36 10.33
C ASP A 82 -19.44 11.02 8.82
N THR A 83 -18.64 11.75 8.03
CA THR A 83 -18.43 11.49 6.61
C THR A 83 -17.22 10.60 6.38
N LEU A 84 -17.41 9.49 5.66
CA LEU A 84 -16.35 8.57 5.26
C LEU A 84 -16.15 8.58 3.74
N THR A 85 -14.95 8.23 3.29
CA THR A 85 -14.64 8.02 1.86
C THR A 85 -13.95 6.68 1.73
N GLY A 86 -14.19 5.97 0.64
CA GLY A 86 -13.61 4.64 0.48
C GLY A 86 -13.88 4.00 -0.87
N LEU A 87 -13.47 2.73 -0.96
CA LEU A 87 -13.65 1.88 -2.11
C LEU A 87 -14.55 0.69 -1.76
N LEU A 88 -15.53 0.41 -2.62
CA LEU A 88 -16.30 -0.82 -2.60
C LEU A 88 -15.91 -1.65 -3.82
N ILE A 89 -15.05 -2.65 -3.60
CA ILE A 89 -14.53 -3.50 -4.66
C ILE A 89 -15.25 -4.85 -4.63
N LYS A 90 -15.71 -5.29 -5.80
CA LYS A 90 -16.34 -6.60 -5.92
C LYS A 90 -15.27 -7.68 -5.81
N LYS A 91 -15.32 -8.48 -4.74
CA LYS A 91 -14.46 -9.66 -4.58
C LYS A 91 -14.74 -10.70 -5.67
N GLN A 92 -13.69 -11.20 -6.28
CA GLN A 92 -13.71 -12.22 -7.32
C GLN A 92 -12.77 -13.36 -6.92
N ALA A 93 -13.05 -14.56 -7.41
CA ALA A 93 -12.10 -15.66 -7.32
C ALA A 93 -11.00 -15.42 -8.37
N VAL A 94 -9.93 -14.77 -7.95
CA VAL A 94 -8.73 -14.52 -8.76
C VAL A 94 -7.57 -15.37 -8.25
N SER A 95 -6.73 -15.80 -9.17
CA SER A 95 -5.51 -16.53 -8.90
C SER A 95 -4.42 -15.96 -9.79
N THR A 96 -3.22 -15.78 -9.26
CA THR A 96 -2.05 -15.38 -10.04
C THR A 96 -1.02 -16.51 -10.02
N THR A 97 -0.02 -16.42 -10.89
CA THR A 97 1.21 -17.20 -10.80
C THR A 97 2.36 -16.26 -10.44
N ASN A 98 3.51 -16.79 -10.01
CA ASN A 98 4.68 -15.95 -9.74
C ASN A 98 5.10 -15.11 -10.96
N GLU A 99 4.90 -15.63 -12.18
CA GLU A 99 5.22 -14.91 -13.42
C GLU A 99 4.29 -13.70 -13.65
N ASP A 100 3.04 -13.78 -13.19
CA ASP A 100 2.08 -12.67 -13.28
C ASP A 100 2.39 -11.54 -12.27
N LEU A 101 3.28 -11.81 -11.32
CA LEU A 101 3.68 -10.87 -10.27
C LEU A 101 4.95 -10.08 -10.64
N ILE A 102 5.78 -10.64 -11.53
CA ILE A 102 7.01 -10.01 -12.01
C ILE A 102 6.65 -8.86 -12.96
N GLY A 103 7.19 -7.68 -12.69
CA GLY A 103 6.92 -6.48 -13.46
C GLY A 103 6.84 -5.23 -12.60
N ARG A 104 6.34 -4.16 -13.22
CA ARG A 104 6.17 -2.84 -12.62
C ARG A 104 4.71 -2.64 -12.19
N TRP A 105 4.54 -2.05 -11.01
CA TRP A 105 3.28 -1.89 -10.31
C TRP A 105 3.15 -0.43 -9.89
N HIS A 106 2.42 0.35 -10.69
CA HIS A 106 2.10 1.73 -10.35
C HIS A 106 0.88 1.76 -9.44
N GLY A 107 1.08 2.11 -8.17
CA GLY A 107 0.15 1.89 -7.08
C GLY A 107 -0.62 3.12 -6.63
N PHE A 108 -1.48 2.86 -5.64
CA PHE A 108 -2.26 3.86 -4.91
C PHE A 108 -3.08 4.80 -5.81
N ILE A 109 -3.55 4.28 -6.95
CA ILE A 109 -4.37 5.02 -7.90
C ILE A 109 -5.63 5.52 -7.20
N GLY A 110 -5.87 6.84 -7.28
CA GLY A 110 -6.99 7.51 -6.64
C GLY A 110 -6.66 8.15 -5.29
N THR A 111 -5.39 8.12 -4.89
CA THR A 111 -4.86 8.81 -3.70
C THR A 111 -3.94 9.96 -4.16
N SER A 112 -3.49 10.81 -3.24
CA SER A 112 -2.45 11.82 -3.52
C SER A 112 -1.04 11.24 -3.56
N GLN A 113 -0.87 9.99 -3.15
CA GLN A 113 0.42 9.30 -3.15
C GLN A 113 0.67 8.67 -4.53
N SER A 114 1.85 8.92 -5.09
CA SER A 114 2.38 8.14 -6.21
C SER A 114 3.20 7.01 -5.64
N TYR A 115 3.21 5.83 -6.29
CA TYR A 115 3.97 4.70 -5.82
C TYR A 115 4.38 3.81 -6.98
N ASP A 116 5.67 3.54 -7.13
CA ASP A 116 6.19 2.70 -8.21
C ASP A 116 6.95 1.50 -7.68
N LEU A 117 6.36 0.31 -7.75
CA LEU A 117 6.99 -0.92 -7.28
C LEU A 117 7.44 -1.79 -8.46
N ASN A 118 8.71 -2.16 -8.46
CA ASN A 118 9.26 -3.15 -9.38
C ASN A 118 9.50 -4.46 -8.64
N ILE A 119 9.00 -5.55 -9.21
CA ILE A 119 9.18 -6.91 -8.68
C ILE A 119 9.99 -7.71 -9.71
N HIS A 120 11.18 -8.15 -9.30
CA HIS A 120 12.06 -8.98 -10.11
C HIS A 120 11.79 -10.48 -9.88
N ASN A 121 12.34 -11.31 -10.75
CA ASN A 121 12.11 -12.76 -10.77
C ASN A 121 12.65 -13.51 -9.55
N ASP A 122 13.67 -12.96 -8.88
CA ASP A 122 14.26 -13.46 -7.65
C ASP A 122 13.54 -12.95 -6.39
N GLY A 123 12.50 -12.13 -6.55
CA GLY A 123 11.79 -11.48 -5.45
C GLY A 123 12.44 -10.17 -4.98
N THR A 124 13.55 -9.73 -5.59
CA THR A 124 14.06 -8.38 -5.37
C THR A 124 12.97 -7.37 -5.69
N THR A 125 12.76 -6.43 -4.78
CA THR A 125 11.78 -5.35 -4.92
C THR A 125 12.47 -4.01 -4.90
N MET A 126 12.01 -3.10 -5.76
CA MET A 126 12.48 -1.72 -5.80
C MET A 126 11.28 -0.78 -5.76
N ILE A 127 11.44 0.36 -5.07
CA ILE A 127 10.48 1.47 -5.11
C ILE A 127 11.13 2.60 -5.91
N GLY A 128 10.53 2.95 -7.06
CA GLY A 128 11.19 3.75 -8.08
C GLY A 128 12.49 3.08 -8.54
N LEU A 129 13.61 3.78 -8.32
CA LEU A 129 14.96 3.25 -8.58
C LEU A 129 15.68 2.74 -7.32
N GLY A 130 15.05 2.86 -6.15
CA GLY A 130 15.65 2.50 -4.88
C GLY A 130 15.38 1.07 -4.44
N ILE A 131 16.39 0.40 -3.87
CA ILE A 131 16.21 -0.89 -3.19
C ILE A 131 15.54 -0.64 -1.84
N THR A 132 14.71 -1.59 -1.41
CA THR A 132 14.04 -1.56 -0.11
C THR A 132 14.56 -2.66 0.80
N ASP A 133 14.64 -2.36 2.09
CA ASP A 133 14.92 -3.29 3.18
C ASP A 133 13.81 -4.33 3.41
N TRP A 134 12.67 -4.17 2.74
CA TRP A 134 11.57 -5.11 2.72
C TRP A 134 11.70 -6.04 1.52
N LEU A 135 12.03 -7.29 1.78
CA LEU A 135 12.27 -8.26 0.73
C LEU A 135 10.99 -8.87 0.21
N GLY A 136 10.88 -8.96 -1.11
CA GLY A 136 9.81 -9.66 -1.78
C GLY A 136 9.96 -11.17 -1.70
N HIS A 137 8.86 -11.85 -1.41
CA HIS A 137 8.73 -13.29 -1.44
C HIS A 137 7.56 -13.67 -2.34
N LEU A 138 7.89 -14.36 -3.43
CA LEU A 138 6.94 -14.89 -4.40
C LEU A 138 6.71 -16.38 -4.14
N ASN A 139 5.51 -16.75 -3.70
CA ASN A 139 5.18 -18.14 -3.41
C ASN A 139 3.77 -18.48 -3.91
N ASP A 140 3.67 -19.45 -4.82
CA ASP A 140 2.41 -19.95 -5.39
C ASP A 140 1.44 -18.83 -5.83
N GLY A 141 1.94 -17.80 -6.52
CA GLY A 141 1.11 -16.69 -6.98
C GLY A 141 0.68 -15.74 -5.87
N GLN A 142 1.45 -15.67 -4.79
CA GLN A 142 1.28 -14.70 -3.73
C GLN A 142 2.54 -13.88 -3.56
N PHE A 143 2.36 -12.59 -3.33
CA PHE A 143 3.44 -11.67 -3.05
C PHE A 143 3.35 -11.19 -1.60
N THR A 144 4.41 -11.46 -0.84
CA THR A 144 4.57 -10.91 0.51
C THR A 144 5.87 -10.15 0.59
N ARG A 145 5.92 -9.04 1.31
CA ARG A 145 7.16 -8.34 1.63
C ARG A 145 7.48 -8.54 3.10
N LYS A 146 8.72 -8.84 3.45
CA LYS A 146 9.12 -9.14 4.83
C LYS A 146 10.36 -8.37 5.22
N ARG A 147 10.44 -8.00 6.49
CA ARG A 147 11.61 -7.37 7.08
C ARG A 147 12.05 -8.14 8.32
N PHE A 148 13.31 -8.53 8.36
CA PHE A 148 13.91 -9.25 9.48
C PHE A 148 14.92 -8.38 10.19
N ILE A 149 15.01 -8.53 11.51
CA ILE A 149 15.94 -7.77 12.35
C ILE A 149 16.85 -8.74 13.11
N TYR A 150 18.15 -8.47 13.09
CA TYR A 150 19.16 -9.15 13.91
C TYR A 150 20.12 -8.10 14.50
N ASN A 151 20.34 -8.12 15.81
CA ASN A 151 21.19 -7.13 16.50
C ASN A 151 20.86 -5.66 16.18
N ASN A 152 19.57 -5.33 16.06
CA ASN A 152 19.03 -4.01 15.66
C ASN A 152 19.37 -3.58 14.22
N GLU A 153 19.89 -4.48 13.40
CA GLU A 153 20.14 -4.25 11.98
C GLU A 153 19.14 -5.02 11.12
N VAL A 154 18.83 -4.51 9.93
CA VAL A 154 18.01 -5.22 8.96
C VAL A 154 18.82 -6.32 8.30
N VAL A 155 18.24 -7.51 8.20
CA VAL A 155 18.86 -8.66 7.51
C VAL A 155 17.88 -9.27 6.52
N THR A 156 18.42 -9.99 5.54
CA THR A 156 17.62 -10.55 4.45
C THR A 156 16.82 -11.80 4.86
N SER A 157 17.27 -12.50 5.88
CA SER A 157 16.53 -13.62 6.49
C SER A 157 17.10 -13.90 7.86
N CYS A 158 16.39 -14.72 8.64
CA CYS A 158 16.94 -15.29 9.88
C CYS A 158 17.70 -16.61 9.66
N GLU A 159 17.93 -17.04 8.41
CA GLU A 159 18.69 -18.25 8.14
C GLU A 159 20.16 -18.06 8.56
N GLY A 160 20.68 -18.97 9.40
CA GLY A 160 22.06 -18.91 9.89
C GLY A 160 22.29 -17.96 11.07
N PHE A 161 21.26 -17.22 11.52
CA PHE A 161 21.30 -16.40 12.73
C PHE A 161 20.86 -17.18 13.97
N ASP A 162 21.18 -16.65 15.15
CA ASP A 162 20.66 -17.18 16.42
C ASP A 162 19.21 -16.72 16.67
N ALA A 163 18.63 -17.16 17.79
CA ALA A 163 17.23 -16.91 18.14
C ALA A 163 16.87 -15.44 18.43
N SER A 164 17.85 -14.52 18.43
CA SER A 164 17.60 -13.09 18.51
C SER A 164 17.18 -12.49 17.16
N CYS A 165 17.35 -13.20 16.05
CA CYS A 165 16.78 -12.77 14.78
C CYS A 165 15.27 -13.03 14.74
N TYR A 166 14.50 -12.04 14.31
CA TYR A 166 13.05 -12.15 14.22
C TYR A 166 12.49 -11.43 12.99
N LEU A 167 11.30 -11.85 12.57
CA LEU A 167 10.47 -11.13 11.61
C LEU A 167 9.91 -9.91 12.32
N GLU A 168 10.32 -8.70 11.94
CA GLU A 168 9.80 -7.46 12.52
C GLU A 168 8.48 -7.06 11.87
N SER A 169 8.35 -7.29 10.57
CA SER A 169 7.17 -6.86 9.84
C SER A 169 6.92 -7.65 8.55
N GLU A 170 5.64 -7.80 8.20
CA GLU A 170 5.17 -8.54 7.03
C GLU A 170 4.03 -7.79 6.34
N MET A 171 4.15 -7.63 5.03
CA MET A 171 3.16 -7.00 4.16
C MET A 171 2.59 -8.06 3.21
N ILE A 172 1.30 -8.34 3.35
CA ILE A 172 0.59 -9.36 2.58
C ILE A 172 -0.26 -8.68 1.52
N HIS A 173 -0.20 -9.15 0.27
CA HIS A 173 -0.98 -8.65 -0.85
C HIS A 173 -2.00 -9.70 -1.29
N GLU A 174 -3.25 -9.58 -0.85
CA GLU A 174 -4.37 -10.43 -1.29
C GLU A 174 -5.04 -9.80 -2.51
N PHE A 175 -4.98 -10.47 -3.67
CA PHE A 175 -5.67 -10.03 -4.87
C PHE A 175 -7.18 -10.27 -4.75
N ILE A 176 -7.97 -9.20 -4.77
CA ILE A 176 -9.42 -9.24 -4.63
C ILE A 176 -10.12 -9.28 -5.99
N SER A 177 -9.58 -8.56 -6.96
CA SER A 177 -10.16 -8.41 -8.30
C SER A 177 -9.08 -7.99 -9.29
N ILE A 178 -9.19 -8.45 -10.53
CA ILE A 178 -8.26 -8.11 -11.62
C ILE A 178 -9.11 -7.77 -12.85
N VAL A 179 -8.96 -6.56 -13.38
CA VAL A 179 -9.71 -6.10 -14.56
C VAL A 179 -8.78 -5.40 -15.53
N GLY A 180 -8.41 -6.10 -16.61
CA GLY A 180 -7.39 -5.61 -17.53
C GLY A 180 -6.03 -5.59 -16.84
N ASN A 181 -5.36 -4.44 -16.87
CA ASN A 181 -4.10 -4.20 -16.15
C ASN A 181 -4.31 -3.60 -14.74
N LEU A 182 -5.55 -3.44 -14.27
CA LEU A 182 -5.84 -2.93 -12.93
C LEU A 182 -6.06 -4.07 -11.95
N TYR A 183 -5.27 -4.06 -10.88
CA TYR A 183 -5.28 -5.04 -9.80
C TYR A 183 -5.77 -4.35 -8.53
N TYR A 184 -6.78 -4.94 -7.91
CA TYR A 184 -7.34 -4.47 -6.66
C TYR A 184 -6.87 -5.41 -5.54
N ILE A 185 -6.13 -4.86 -4.59
CA ILE A 185 -5.38 -5.62 -3.60
C ILE A 185 -5.84 -5.21 -2.20
N LYS A 186 -6.12 -6.19 -1.34
CA LYS A 186 -6.19 -5.98 0.12
C LYS A 186 -4.78 -6.15 0.63
N ARG A 187 -4.18 -5.04 1.05
CA ARG A 187 -2.85 -5.03 1.66
C ARG A 187 -3.02 -5.05 3.17
N THR A 188 -2.37 -6.00 3.82
CA THR A 188 -2.32 -6.08 5.28
C THR A 188 -0.88 -5.97 5.72
N LEU A 189 -0.60 -5.05 6.64
CA LEU A 189 0.71 -4.84 7.23
C LEU A 189 0.67 -5.28 8.70
N ASN A 190 1.51 -6.26 9.03
CA ASN A 190 1.67 -6.75 10.39
C ASN A 190 3.02 -6.29 10.92
N TYR A 191 3.04 -5.75 12.13
CA TYR A 191 4.24 -5.52 12.91
C TYR A 191 4.29 -6.52 14.05
N TYR A 192 5.44 -7.14 14.25
CA TYR A 192 5.62 -8.19 15.24
C TYR A 192 6.56 -7.75 16.37
N LEU A 193 6.32 -8.31 17.55
CA LEU A 193 7.29 -8.34 18.63
C LEU A 193 8.34 -9.43 18.35
N PRO A 194 9.52 -9.38 19.00
CA PRO A 194 10.55 -10.42 18.82
C PRO A 194 10.12 -11.84 19.16
N ASN A 195 9.06 -12.02 19.95
CA ASN A 195 8.46 -13.32 20.26
C ASN A 195 7.50 -13.83 19.16
N GLY A 196 7.29 -13.08 18.08
CA GLY A 196 6.40 -13.41 16.96
C GLY A 196 4.94 -12.99 17.16
N GLU A 197 4.58 -12.36 18.27
CA GLU A 197 3.23 -11.83 18.47
C GLU A 197 3.01 -10.56 17.65
N ILE A 198 1.81 -10.41 17.08
CA ILE A 198 1.45 -9.18 16.36
C ILE A 198 1.33 -8.04 17.38
N ARG A 199 2.20 -7.03 17.24
CA ARG A 199 2.18 -5.78 18.01
C ARG A 199 1.08 -4.85 17.52
N SER A 200 0.99 -4.70 16.20
CA SER A 200 0.04 -3.82 15.54
C SER A 200 -0.19 -4.31 14.11
N GLN A 201 -1.34 -3.96 13.58
CA GLN A 201 -1.76 -4.33 12.23
C GLN A 201 -2.45 -3.14 11.59
N SER A 202 -2.29 -2.97 10.28
CA SER A 202 -3.06 -2.03 9.47
C SER A 202 -3.40 -2.68 8.13
N GLY A 203 -4.37 -2.11 7.41
CA GLY A 203 -4.69 -2.60 6.07
C GLY A 203 -5.49 -1.61 5.25
N ALA A 204 -5.46 -1.80 3.94
CA ALA A 204 -6.16 -0.95 2.99
C ALA A 204 -6.53 -1.72 1.73
N ILE A 205 -7.57 -1.24 1.03
CA ILE A 205 -7.82 -1.63 -0.35
C ILE A 205 -7.10 -0.66 -1.25
N LEU A 206 -6.24 -1.20 -2.11
CA LEU A 206 -5.36 -0.43 -2.98
C LEU A 206 -5.56 -0.85 -4.42
N VAL A 207 -5.39 0.11 -5.32
CA VAL A 207 -5.51 -0.09 -6.76
C VAL A 207 -4.13 0.11 -7.38
N TYR A 208 -3.69 -0.90 -8.12
CA TYR A 208 -2.43 -0.91 -8.85
C TYR A 208 -2.68 -1.08 -10.34
N GLU A 209 -1.93 -0.36 -11.15
CA GLU A 209 -1.77 -0.63 -12.58
C GLU A 209 -0.50 -1.46 -12.80
N TYR A 210 -0.66 -2.60 -13.48
CA TYR A 210 0.40 -3.54 -13.76
C TYR A 210 0.96 -3.37 -15.18
N SER A 211 2.29 -3.47 -15.28
CA SER A 211 3.03 -3.61 -16.53
C SER A 211 4.05 -4.72 -16.40
N LYS A 212 4.12 -5.61 -17.40
CA LYS A 212 5.19 -6.61 -17.48
C LYS A 212 6.55 -6.00 -17.83
N ASP A 213 6.53 -4.81 -18.42
CA ASP A 213 7.74 -4.07 -18.79
C ASP A 213 8.27 -3.29 -17.58
N LEU A 214 9.51 -3.60 -17.19
CA LEU A 214 10.26 -2.93 -16.12
C LEU A 214 11.00 -1.67 -16.61
N THR A 215 10.91 -1.34 -17.90
CA THR A 215 11.59 -0.18 -18.46
C THR A 215 10.84 1.11 -18.17
N TYR A 216 11.61 2.19 -18.03
CA TYR A 216 11.09 3.54 -17.92
C TYR A 216 11.28 4.29 -19.23
N SER A 217 10.22 4.94 -19.70
CA SER A 217 10.25 5.78 -20.91
C SER A 217 10.76 7.21 -20.63
N ALA A 218 10.70 7.64 -19.37
CA ALA A 218 11.17 8.93 -18.89
C ALA A 218 11.64 8.82 -17.44
N PHE A 219 12.56 9.70 -17.05
CA PHE A 219 12.90 9.89 -15.64
C PHE A 219 11.84 10.79 -15.02
N THR A 220 11.04 10.25 -14.09
CA THR A 220 9.97 11.00 -13.39
C THR A 220 10.33 11.15 -11.92
N GLU A 221 9.73 12.14 -11.26
CA GLU A 221 10.01 12.44 -9.85
C GLU A 221 9.72 11.24 -8.93
N GLU A 222 8.66 10.49 -9.25
CA GLU A 222 8.28 9.23 -8.59
C GLU A 222 9.43 8.21 -8.50
N LEU A 223 10.38 8.25 -9.43
CA LEU A 223 11.53 7.32 -9.42
C LEU A 223 12.52 7.60 -8.29
N LEU A 224 12.41 8.77 -7.66
CA LEU A 224 13.20 9.22 -6.52
C LEU A 224 12.47 9.03 -5.18
N GLU A 225 11.32 8.36 -5.17
CA GLU A 225 10.50 8.12 -3.96
C GLU A 225 11.27 7.39 -2.86
N ASN A 226 12.30 6.63 -3.22
CA ASN A 226 13.18 5.96 -2.28
C ASN A 226 14.66 6.27 -2.56
N TYR A 227 15.47 6.00 -1.55
CA TYR A 227 16.92 6.07 -1.61
C TYR A 227 17.47 5.26 -2.80
N THR A 228 18.21 5.94 -3.68
CA THR A 228 18.81 5.34 -4.89
C THR A 228 20.33 5.46 -4.81
N GLU A 229 21.04 4.33 -4.93
CA GLU A 229 22.51 4.31 -5.02
C GLU A 229 22.96 4.20 -6.48
N PHE A 230 24.08 4.87 -6.76
CA PHE A 230 24.75 4.86 -8.05
C PHE A 230 26.13 4.21 -7.91
N TYR A 231 26.57 3.58 -9.00
CA TYR A 231 27.95 3.15 -9.11
C TYR A 231 28.85 4.36 -9.32
N SER A 232 29.72 4.66 -8.35
CA SER A 232 30.80 5.61 -8.56
C SER A 232 32.04 4.91 -9.15
N ALA A 233 32.83 5.65 -9.92
CA ALA A 233 34.09 5.15 -10.47
C ALA A 233 35.23 5.06 -9.43
N ASP A 234 35.09 5.74 -8.29
CA ASP A 234 36.12 5.83 -7.24
C ASP A 234 35.88 4.86 -6.06
N GLY A 235 34.79 4.08 -6.10
CA GLY A 235 34.43 3.12 -5.06
C GLY A 235 33.73 3.73 -3.85
N GLN A 236 33.39 5.02 -3.91
CA GLN A 236 32.44 5.64 -2.98
C GLN A 236 30.99 5.30 -3.36
N THR A 237 30.07 5.52 -2.42
CA THR A 237 28.63 5.37 -2.68
C THR A 237 28.07 6.73 -3.05
N ASP A 238 27.79 6.90 -4.33
CA ASP A 238 26.99 8.01 -4.84
C ASP A 238 25.52 7.68 -4.64
N ARG A 239 24.69 8.67 -4.26
CA ARG A 239 23.29 8.41 -3.89
C ARG A 239 22.40 9.63 -3.97
N ILE A 240 21.11 9.39 -4.19
CA ILE A 240 20.05 10.39 -4.13
C ILE A 240 19.01 9.89 -3.14
N TYR A 241 18.56 10.77 -2.25
CA TYR A 241 17.53 10.45 -1.29
C TYR A 241 16.69 11.67 -0.91
N THR A 242 15.50 11.40 -0.39
CA THR A 242 14.55 12.44 0.03
C THR A 242 14.79 12.87 1.48
N GLU A 243 14.70 14.16 1.73
CA GLU A 243 14.59 14.75 3.07
C GLU A 243 13.34 15.63 3.14
N TYR A 244 12.82 15.82 4.35
CA TYR A 244 11.71 16.73 4.61
C TYR A 244 12.24 18.04 5.18
N ASP A 245 11.82 19.17 4.60
CA ASP A 245 12.13 20.49 5.15
C ASP A 245 11.32 20.76 6.43
N GLU A 246 11.53 21.93 7.06
CA GLU A 246 10.81 22.33 8.29
C GLU A 246 9.27 22.46 8.11
N ASN A 247 8.77 22.42 6.87
CA ASN A 247 7.37 22.50 6.52
C ASN A 247 6.82 21.18 5.94
N ASP A 248 7.53 20.06 6.13
CA ASP A 248 7.20 18.74 5.59
C ASP A 248 7.15 18.68 4.05
N ASN A 249 7.80 19.61 3.34
CA ASN A 249 7.98 19.48 1.90
C ASN A 249 9.12 18.51 1.59
N VAL A 250 8.92 17.67 0.58
CA VAL A 250 9.98 16.81 0.05
C VAL A 250 11.04 17.66 -0.64
N THR A 251 12.29 17.45 -0.25
CA THR A 251 13.50 17.97 -0.89
C THR A 251 14.43 16.81 -1.21
N TYR A 252 15.33 16.99 -2.17
CA TYR A 252 16.28 15.94 -2.53
C TYR A 252 17.68 16.31 -2.05
N VAL A 253 18.40 15.30 -1.57
CA VAL A 253 19.83 15.36 -1.30
C VAL A 253 20.54 14.50 -2.31
N VAL A 254 21.61 15.07 -2.87
CA VAL A 254 22.47 14.40 -3.84
C VAL A 254 23.84 14.28 -3.18
N GLU A 255 24.33 13.05 -3.03
CA GLU A 255 25.70 12.79 -2.63
C GLU A 255 26.46 12.22 -3.82
N LEU A 256 27.50 12.93 -4.26
CA LEU A 256 28.31 12.57 -5.41
C LEU A 256 29.79 12.83 -5.11
N GLU A 257 30.64 11.84 -5.35
CA GLU A 257 32.10 11.93 -5.22
C GLU A 257 32.55 12.45 -3.82
N GLY A 258 31.81 12.07 -2.77
CA GLY A 258 32.07 12.49 -1.40
C GLY A 258 31.65 13.93 -1.06
N GLN A 259 30.88 14.59 -1.94
CA GLN A 259 30.26 15.89 -1.68
C GLN A 259 28.75 15.72 -1.50
N THR A 260 28.16 16.54 -0.62
CA THR A 260 26.71 16.54 -0.34
C THR A 260 26.11 17.86 -0.83
N TYR A 261 25.09 17.76 -1.69
CA TYR A 261 24.31 18.87 -2.21
C TYR A 261 22.88 18.75 -1.69
N THR A 262 22.45 19.74 -0.89
CA THR A 262 21.11 19.77 -0.29
C THR A 262 20.20 20.72 -1.05
N GLY A 263 18.88 20.48 -1.00
CA GLY A 263 17.91 21.32 -1.68
C GLY A 263 17.90 21.14 -3.20
N ALA A 264 18.28 19.95 -3.69
CA ALA A 264 18.16 19.62 -5.09
C ALA A 264 16.67 19.62 -5.49
N THR A 265 16.40 20.09 -6.71
CA THR A 265 15.03 20.24 -7.24
C THR A 265 14.86 19.41 -8.49
N PHE A 266 13.74 18.70 -8.58
CA PHE A 266 13.37 17.93 -9.75
C PHE A 266 12.48 18.79 -10.66
N ASN A 267 12.91 19.01 -11.91
CA ASN A 267 12.16 19.77 -12.89
C ASN A 267 12.20 19.03 -14.24
N ASP A 268 11.03 18.59 -14.71
CA ASP A 268 10.81 18.01 -16.05
C ASP A 268 11.86 16.94 -16.44
N GLY A 269 12.05 15.94 -15.57
CA GLY A 269 13.00 14.85 -15.83
C GLY A 269 14.46 15.19 -15.58
N VAL A 270 14.75 16.33 -14.95
CA VAL A 270 16.10 16.76 -14.59
C VAL A 270 16.17 17.07 -13.10
N LEU A 271 17.06 16.38 -12.40
CA LEU A 271 17.43 16.75 -11.03
C LEU A 271 18.54 17.80 -11.08
N SER A 272 18.29 18.98 -10.48
CA SER A 272 19.19 20.13 -10.45
C SER A 272 19.65 20.40 -9.02
N TYR A 273 20.95 20.61 -8.84
CA TYR A 273 21.59 20.91 -7.55
C TYR A 273 22.73 21.92 -7.77
N ASP A 274 22.97 22.77 -6.77
CA ASP A 274 24.01 23.83 -6.78
C ASP A 274 25.15 23.52 -5.79
#